data_AF-A0A835EEM3-F1
#
_entry.id   AF-A0A835EEM3-F1
#
_cell.length_a   1.000
_cell.length_b   1.000
_cell.length_c   1.000
_cell.angle_alpha   90.00
_cell.angle_beta   90.00
_cell.angle_gamma   90.00
#
_symmetry.space_group_name_H-M   'P 1'
#
loop_
_entity.id
_entity.type
_entity.pdbx_description
1 polymer ?
#
loop_
_entity_poly.entity_id
_entity_poly.type
_entity_poly.pdbx_seq_one_letter_code
_entity_poly.pdbx_strand_id
1 'polypeptide(L)'
;MHTFKMLSLKPLWPPRLEHEFRYQISYWSWRNLPMPTFKSVDVTSYAVDSDGRTILASTAAATFAFDPQCHEWRKRLEWSLPFSGRAYFVHGLDVFVGLTKDVDTFGHLCFCRWLLGGGGDDEQHDVWFSKENLSSKDPAKSHVGTTLVYLGENRFCLVECVRNGDVKAVQKWLEELDGQEDHIEESPLSARCRLTTFSLSSEMNGGLMAAKTAVQCYKVPMEACCFNVNPVAFWL
;
A
#
# COMPACT_ATOMS: atom_id res chain seq x y z
N MET A 1 -2.79 -22.01 10.19
CA MET A 1 -2.82 -20.78 11.00
C MET A 1 -1.85 -19.79 10.40
N HIS A 2 -2.31 -18.61 10.00
CA HIS A 2 -1.42 -17.55 9.51
C HIS A 2 -0.60 -17.00 10.68
N THR A 3 0.71 -16.84 10.48
CA THR A 3 1.63 -16.31 11.50
C THR A 3 2.11 -14.92 11.07
N PHE A 4 2.05 -13.95 11.98
CA PHE A 4 2.59 -12.61 11.78
C PHE A 4 4.07 -12.68 12.09
N LYS A 5 4.90 -12.27 11.13
CA LYS A 5 6.35 -12.35 11.24
C LYS A 5 6.98 -11.03 10.86
N MET A 6 8.05 -10.66 11.56
CA MET A 6 8.89 -9.53 11.22
C MET A 6 10.26 -10.03 10.80
N LEU A 7 10.81 -9.45 9.74
CA LEU A 7 12.20 -9.68 9.36
C LEU A 7 13.10 -8.92 10.34
N SER A 8 14.02 -9.62 11.00
CA SER A 8 14.88 -9.07 12.04
C SER A 8 16.33 -9.50 11.82
N LEU A 9 17.25 -8.56 12.00
CA LEU A 9 18.68 -8.82 11.97
C LEU A 9 19.11 -9.41 13.33
N LYS A 10 19.54 -10.68 13.34
CA LYS A 10 20.05 -11.32 14.56
C LYS A 10 21.57 -11.37 14.54
N PRO A 11 22.26 -10.93 15.62
CA PRO A 11 23.68 -11.13 15.76
C PRO A 11 23.98 -12.60 16.03
N LEU A 12 25.00 -13.16 15.37
CA LEU A 12 25.51 -14.48 15.70
C LEU A 12 26.29 -14.40 17.03
N TRP A 13 25.83 -15.12 18.05
CA TRP A 13 26.56 -15.32 19.30
C TRP A 13 27.03 -16.79 19.41
N PRO A 14 28.22 -17.05 20.01
CA PRO A 14 29.14 -16.09 20.61
C PRO A 14 30.20 -15.57 19.61
N PRO A 15 30.81 -14.40 19.87
CA PRO A 15 31.96 -13.94 19.09
C PRO A 15 33.08 -14.99 19.18
N ARG A 16 33.57 -15.47 18.04
CA ARG A 16 34.79 -16.29 18.02
C ARG A 16 35.91 -15.42 18.57
N LEU A 17 36.49 -15.83 19.70
CA LEU A 17 37.55 -15.12 20.44
C LEU A 17 38.90 -15.04 19.70
N GLU A 18 38.93 -15.31 18.40
CA GLU A 18 40.15 -15.38 17.62
C GLU A 18 40.02 -14.43 16.43
N HIS A 19 40.74 -13.31 16.55
CA HIS A 19 40.94 -12.21 15.59
C HIS A 19 40.06 -10.95 15.72
N GLU A 20 40.76 -9.84 16.04
CA GLU A 20 40.32 -8.46 16.23
C GLU A 20 39.76 -7.74 14.97
N PHE A 21 39.01 -8.43 14.10
CA PHE A 21 38.28 -7.77 13.02
C PHE A 21 36.79 -7.69 13.37
N ARG A 22 36.36 -6.50 13.81
CA ARG A 22 35.01 -6.12 14.26
C ARG A 22 33.95 -6.13 13.13
N TYR A 23 33.69 -7.28 12.53
CA TYR A 23 32.47 -7.46 11.74
C TYR A 23 31.50 -8.31 12.55
N GLN A 24 30.52 -7.67 13.20
CA GLN A 24 29.37 -8.37 13.76
C GLN A 24 28.62 -9.03 12.60
N ILE A 25 28.90 -10.32 12.36
CA ILE A 25 28.17 -11.10 11.36
C ILE A 25 26.74 -11.25 11.88
N SER A 26 25.83 -10.54 11.24
CA SER A 26 24.40 -10.58 11.52
C SER A 26 23.68 -11.22 10.35
N TYR A 27 22.63 -12.01 10.62
CA TYR A 27 21.85 -12.66 9.58
C TYR A 27 20.38 -12.25 9.67
N TRP A 28 19.72 -12.21 8.52
CA TRP A 28 18.29 -11.99 8.44
C TRP A 28 17.55 -13.24 8.90
N SER A 29 16.62 -13.06 9.85
CA SER A 29 15.74 -14.13 10.28
C SER A 29 14.33 -13.63 10.50
N TRP A 30 13.35 -14.47 10.21
CA TRP A 30 11.97 -14.20 10.56
C TRP A 30 11.74 -14.43 12.04
N ARG A 31 11.12 -13.46 12.71
CA ARG A 31 10.69 -13.53 14.11
C ARG A 31 9.17 -13.55 14.16
N ASN A 32 8.58 -14.46 14.94
CA ASN A 32 7.14 -14.46 15.18
C ASN A 32 6.76 -13.25 16.05
N LEU A 33 5.70 -12.56 15.65
CA LEU A 33 5.09 -11.46 16.38
C LEU A 33 3.86 -11.97 17.15
N PRO A 34 3.40 -11.23 18.18
CA PRO A 34 2.09 -11.49 18.77
C PRO A 34 1.01 -11.56 17.68
N MET A 35 0.06 -12.46 17.88
CA MET A 35 -1.15 -12.48 17.07
C MET A 35 -2.00 -11.25 17.38
N PRO A 36 -2.39 -10.46 16.38
CA PRO A 36 -3.42 -9.46 16.59
C PRO A 36 -4.77 -10.12 16.90
N THR A 37 -5.69 -9.35 17.47
CA THR A 37 -7.08 -9.77 17.72
C THR A 37 -7.94 -9.82 16.46
N PHE A 38 -7.40 -9.44 15.30
CA PHE A 38 -8.04 -9.51 13.99
C PHE A 38 -7.35 -10.53 13.09
N LYS A 39 -8.05 -10.99 12.04
CA LYS A 39 -7.44 -11.87 11.02
C LYS A 39 -6.75 -11.02 9.95
N SER A 40 -5.63 -11.50 9.43
CA SER A 40 -4.88 -10.80 8.38
C SER A 40 -5.70 -10.55 7.11
N VAL A 41 -6.65 -11.44 6.81
CA VAL A 41 -7.56 -11.31 5.66
C VAL A 41 -8.58 -10.17 5.81
N ASP A 42 -8.80 -9.68 7.04
CA ASP A 42 -9.73 -8.59 7.32
C ASP A 42 -9.08 -7.21 7.17
N VAL A 43 -7.75 -7.16 6.93
CA VAL A 43 -7.00 -5.91 6.80
C VAL A 43 -7.33 -5.26 5.46
N THR A 44 -7.93 -4.08 5.53
CA THR A 44 -8.32 -3.28 4.35
C THR A 44 -7.30 -2.21 4.00
N SER A 45 -6.56 -1.71 5.01
CA SER A 45 -5.49 -0.75 4.80
C SER A 45 -4.46 -0.77 5.91
N TYR A 46 -3.30 -0.19 5.64
CA TYR A 46 -2.20 -0.10 6.59
C TYR A 46 -1.29 1.09 6.29
N ALA A 47 -0.61 1.59 7.31
CA ALA A 47 0.33 2.70 7.20
C ALA A 47 1.43 2.57 8.27
N VAL A 48 2.52 3.34 8.11
CA VAL A 48 3.42 3.65 9.21
C VAL A 48 3.00 4.99 9.78
N ASP A 49 2.91 5.10 11.10
CA ASP A 49 2.49 6.31 11.79
C ASP A 49 3.53 7.45 11.63
N SER A 50 3.15 8.66 12.09
CA SER A 50 4.00 9.84 12.07
C SER A 50 5.29 9.72 12.88
N ASP A 51 5.40 8.72 13.77
CA ASP A 51 6.64 8.39 14.48
C ASP A 51 7.66 7.61 13.63
N GLY A 52 7.27 7.19 12.43
CA GLY A 52 8.08 6.40 11.50
C GLY A 52 8.35 4.97 11.95
N ARG A 53 7.64 4.46 12.97
CA ARG A 53 7.91 3.15 13.58
C ARG A 53 6.65 2.34 13.82
N THR A 54 5.61 2.96 14.37
CA THR A 54 4.37 2.29 14.72
C THR A 54 3.65 1.90 13.43
N ILE A 55 3.30 0.62 13.31
CA ILE A 55 2.56 0.12 12.15
C ILE A 55 1.08 0.18 12.48
N LEU A 56 0.30 0.80 11.61
CA LEU A 56 -1.14 0.85 11.68
C LEU A 56 -1.74 -0.14 10.71
N ALA A 57 -2.67 -0.96 11.19
CA ALA A 57 -3.42 -1.90 10.38
C ALA A 57 -4.91 -1.70 10.66
N SER A 58 -5.68 -1.45 9.61
CA SER A 58 -7.11 -1.17 9.69
C SER A 58 -7.93 -2.32 9.14
N THR A 59 -8.91 -2.75 9.92
CA THR A 59 -9.99 -3.62 9.45
C THR A 59 -11.20 -2.77 9.04
N ALA A 60 -12.30 -3.40 8.65
CA ALA A 60 -13.56 -2.68 8.39
C ALA A 60 -14.13 -1.97 9.63
N ALA A 61 -13.77 -2.41 10.84
CA ALA A 61 -14.37 -1.92 12.09
C ALA A 61 -13.45 -1.01 12.90
N ALA A 62 -12.13 -1.18 12.83
CA ALA A 62 -11.20 -0.49 13.73
C ALA A 62 -9.78 -0.42 13.16
N THR A 63 -8.98 0.48 13.73
CA THR A 63 -7.55 0.58 13.44
C THR A 63 -6.73 0.13 14.64
N PHE A 64 -5.77 -0.75 14.39
CA PHE A 64 -4.86 -1.31 15.38
C PHE A 64 -3.44 -0.78 15.12
N ALA A 65 -2.72 -0.52 16.20
CA ALA A 65 -1.33 -0.12 16.20
C ALA A 65 -0.46 -1.26 16.71
N PHE A 66 0.62 -1.54 15.99
CA PHE A 66 1.68 -2.42 16.42
C PHE A 66 2.91 -1.59 16.75
N ASP A 67 3.35 -1.67 18.00
CA ASP A 67 4.61 -1.08 18.46
C ASP A 67 5.74 -2.12 18.34
N PRO A 68 6.73 -1.91 17.46
CA PRO A 68 7.86 -2.82 17.31
C PRO A 68 8.77 -2.91 18.54
N GLN A 69 8.73 -1.93 19.47
CA GLN A 69 9.53 -1.96 20.69
C GLN A 69 8.88 -2.82 21.78
N CYS A 70 7.59 -2.63 22.00
CA CYS A 70 6.82 -3.40 22.99
C CYS A 70 6.43 -4.80 22.47
N HIS A 71 6.48 -5.03 21.15
CA HIS A 71 5.95 -6.21 20.50
C HIS A 71 4.49 -6.49 20.91
N GLU A 72 3.65 -5.46 20.82
CA GLU A 72 2.23 -5.55 21.21
C GLU A 72 1.34 -4.92 20.14
N TRP A 73 0.16 -5.53 19.95
CA TRP A 73 -0.94 -4.94 19.20
C TRP A 73 -1.91 -4.25 20.16
N ARG A 74 -2.30 -3.03 19.84
CA ARG A 74 -3.32 -2.29 20.58
C ARG A 74 -4.35 -1.75 19.61
N LYS A 75 -5.63 -1.81 20.00
CA LYS A 75 -6.66 -1.07 19.27
C LYS A 75 -6.42 0.41 19.53
N ARG A 76 -6.23 1.19 18.47
CA ARG A 76 -5.90 2.62 18.56
C ARG A 76 -7.10 3.48 18.21
N LEU A 77 -7.83 3.13 17.15
CA LEU A 77 -8.99 3.89 16.69
C LEU A 77 -10.22 2.97 16.66
N GLU A 78 -11.36 3.51 17.08
CA GLU A 78 -12.68 2.86 16.98
C GLU A 78 -13.26 2.86 15.56
N TRP A 79 -12.52 3.39 14.58
CA TRP A 79 -12.94 3.51 13.19
C TRP A 79 -11.86 3.00 12.22
N SER A 80 -12.27 2.71 10.98
CA SER A 80 -11.40 2.21 9.91
C SER A 80 -10.75 3.36 9.15
N LEU A 81 -9.43 3.28 8.91
CA LEU A 81 -8.74 4.20 8.01
C LEU A 81 -9.45 4.30 6.65
N PRO A 82 -9.51 5.50 6.05
CA PRO A 82 -10.30 5.76 4.84
C PRO A 82 -9.52 5.40 3.56
N PHE A 83 -8.65 4.39 3.66
CA PHE A 83 -7.73 4.00 2.60
C PHE A 83 -8.00 2.59 2.09
N SER A 84 -7.64 2.36 0.83
CA SER A 84 -7.48 1.03 0.24
C SER A 84 -6.00 0.69 0.17
N GLY A 85 -5.59 -0.37 0.86
CA GLY A 85 -4.20 -0.81 0.89
C GLY A 85 -3.29 0.13 1.66
N ARG A 86 -2.12 0.45 1.10
CA ARG A 86 -1.08 1.21 1.81
C ARG A 86 -1.33 2.71 1.76
N ALA A 87 -1.21 3.38 2.91
CA ALA A 87 -1.11 4.84 3.01
C ALA A 87 0.26 5.26 3.56
N TYR A 88 0.63 6.51 3.30
CA TYR A 88 1.92 7.09 3.66
C TYR A 88 1.72 8.37 4.44
N PHE A 89 2.42 8.50 5.56
CA PHE A 89 2.49 9.77 6.27
C PHE A 89 3.51 10.69 5.60
N VAL A 90 3.09 11.90 5.23
CA VAL A 90 3.95 12.91 4.60
C VAL A 90 4.26 14.00 5.62
N HIS A 91 5.44 13.92 6.23
CA HIS A 91 5.87 14.86 7.27
C HIS A 91 5.80 16.33 6.85
N GLY A 92 6.16 16.65 5.60
CA GLY A 92 6.12 18.03 5.11
C GLY A 92 4.71 18.62 5.00
N LEU A 93 3.67 17.78 5.04
CA LEU A 93 2.26 18.16 4.93
C LEU A 93 1.44 17.78 6.19
N ASP A 94 2.06 17.07 7.13
CA ASP A 94 1.43 16.55 8.35
C ASP A 94 0.10 15.83 8.06
N VAL A 95 0.13 14.88 7.13
CA VAL A 95 -1.08 14.22 6.61
C VAL A 95 -0.77 12.80 6.13
N PHE A 96 -1.73 11.90 6.27
CA PHE A 96 -1.71 10.60 5.59
C PHE A 96 -2.27 10.73 4.18
N VAL A 97 -1.56 10.14 3.21
CA VAL A 97 -1.93 10.08 1.81
C VAL A 97 -2.09 8.63 1.39
N GLY A 98 -3.22 8.28 0.82
CA GLY A 98 -3.49 6.93 0.33
C GLY A 98 -4.47 6.91 -0.83
N LEU A 99 -4.72 5.71 -1.36
CA LEU A 99 -5.85 5.50 -2.28
C LEU A 99 -7.14 5.43 -1.48
N THR A 100 -8.21 6.01 -2.00
CA THR A 100 -9.53 5.89 -1.38
C THR A 100 -10.01 4.43 -1.32
N LYS A 101 -10.76 4.11 -0.27
CA LYS A 101 -11.49 2.84 -0.12
C LYS A 101 -12.78 2.80 -0.93
N ASP A 102 -13.33 3.96 -1.24
CA ASP A 102 -14.63 4.11 -1.87
C ASP A 102 -14.54 3.95 -3.40
N VAL A 103 -15.51 3.20 -3.96
CA VAL A 103 -15.56 2.85 -5.38
C VAL A 103 -15.95 4.08 -6.22
N ASP A 104 -16.79 4.95 -5.69
CA ASP A 104 -17.27 6.14 -6.40
C ASP A 104 -16.17 7.20 -6.57
N THR A 105 -15.13 7.13 -5.74
CA THR A 105 -13.96 8.02 -5.78
C THR A 105 -12.72 7.35 -6.39
N PHE A 106 -12.88 6.24 -7.11
CA PHE A 106 -11.75 5.51 -7.72
C PHE A 106 -10.82 6.43 -8.52
N GLY A 107 -9.51 6.35 -8.26
CA GLY A 107 -8.49 7.17 -8.90
C GLY A 107 -8.24 8.54 -8.24
N HIS A 108 -9.02 8.90 -7.22
CA HIS A 108 -8.71 10.03 -6.33
C HIS A 108 -7.81 9.59 -5.18
N LEU A 109 -6.98 10.52 -4.72
CA LEU A 109 -6.23 10.36 -3.48
C LEU A 109 -7.13 10.70 -2.30
N CYS A 110 -7.00 9.93 -1.24
CA CYS A 110 -7.58 10.21 0.06
C CYS A 110 -6.50 10.83 0.95
N PHE A 111 -6.88 11.89 1.65
CA PHE A 111 -6.07 12.57 2.64
C PHE A 111 -6.76 12.44 3.99
N CYS A 112 -6.00 12.04 5.01
CA CYS A 112 -6.51 11.91 6.36
C CYS A 112 -5.56 12.59 7.34
N ARG A 113 -6.11 13.46 8.19
CA ARG A 113 -5.42 14.02 9.35
C ARG A 113 -6.27 13.74 10.57
N TRP A 114 -5.75 13.00 11.55
CA TRP A 114 -6.38 12.98 12.87
C TRP A 114 -5.75 14.05 13.74
N LEU A 115 -6.59 14.79 14.48
CA LEU A 115 -6.14 15.81 15.40
C LEU A 115 -5.95 15.18 16.78
N LEU A 116 -4.74 15.20 17.32
CA LEU A 116 -4.50 14.80 18.70
C LEU A 116 -5.04 15.88 19.64
N GLY A 117 -6.17 15.61 20.28
CA GLY A 117 -6.57 16.28 21.53
C GLY A 117 -7.41 17.56 21.37
N GLY A 118 -8.71 17.40 21.52
CA GLY A 118 -9.67 18.48 21.77
C GLY A 118 -10.52 18.23 23.02
N GLY A 119 -9.92 17.87 24.17
CA GLY A 119 -10.54 17.97 25.50
C GLY A 119 -11.91 17.30 25.74
N GLY A 120 -12.33 16.40 24.86
CA GLY A 120 -13.58 15.65 24.93
C GLY A 120 -13.38 14.31 24.22
N ASP A 121 -14.18 13.32 24.61
CA ASP A 121 -14.08 11.89 24.28
C ASP A 121 -14.16 11.52 22.77
N ASP A 122 -14.15 12.51 21.87
CA ASP A 122 -14.26 12.31 20.42
C ASP A 122 -12.94 12.65 19.72
N GLU A 123 -12.24 11.62 19.25
CA GLU A 123 -11.10 11.76 18.34
C GLU A 123 -11.58 12.32 16.98
N GLN A 124 -11.44 13.64 16.79
CA GLN A 124 -11.82 14.30 15.55
C GLN A 124 -10.78 14.03 14.45
N HIS A 125 -11.27 13.56 13.30
CA HIS A 125 -10.45 13.28 12.12
C HIS A 125 -11.03 14.01 10.91
N ASP A 126 -10.13 14.63 10.14
CA ASP A 126 -10.44 15.31 8.90
C ASP A 126 -10.04 14.41 7.73
N VAL A 127 -11.02 14.09 6.89
CA VAL A 127 -10.83 13.31 5.66
C VAL A 127 -11.28 14.16 4.48
N TRP A 128 -10.42 14.26 3.46
CA TRP A 128 -10.75 14.93 2.21
C TRP A 128 -10.07 14.24 1.03
N PHE A 129 -10.50 14.59 -0.18
CA PHE A 129 -10.07 13.91 -1.40
C PHE A 129 -9.39 14.86 -2.37
N SER A 130 -8.52 14.33 -3.23
CA SER A 130 -7.94 15.12 -4.33
C SER A 130 -9.03 15.56 -5.30
N LYS A 131 -8.92 16.78 -5.81
CA LYS A 131 -9.82 17.27 -6.88
C LYS A 131 -9.54 16.53 -8.18
N GLU A 132 -8.27 16.26 -8.50
CA GLU A 132 -7.94 15.51 -9.70
C GLU A 132 -8.11 14.00 -9.51
N ASN A 133 -8.64 13.37 -10.55
CA ASN A 133 -8.58 11.94 -10.74
C ASN A 133 -7.31 11.60 -11.51
N LEU A 134 -6.42 10.85 -10.88
CA LEU A 134 -5.11 10.49 -11.45
C LEU A 134 -5.19 9.23 -12.32
N SER A 135 -6.29 8.48 -12.24
CA SER A 135 -6.47 7.24 -13.00
C SER A 135 -6.63 7.46 -14.50
N SER A 136 -6.48 6.39 -15.27
CA SER A 136 -6.76 6.39 -16.70
C SER A 136 -8.26 6.51 -16.96
N LYS A 137 -8.68 7.54 -17.70
CA LYS A 137 -10.07 7.75 -18.15
C LYS A 137 -10.47 6.90 -19.36
N ASP A 138 -9.62 5.98 -19.81
CA ASP A 138 -9.84 5.19 -21.03
C ASP A 138 -10.86 4.07 -20.77
N PRO A 139 -12.09 4.15 -21.31
CA PRO A 139 -13.14 3.17 -21.06
C PRO A 139 -12.87 1.82 -21.76
N ALA A 140 -11.93 1.77 -22.71
CA ALA A 140 -11.58 0.54 -23.41
C ALA A 140 -10.61 -0.37 -22.62
N LYS A 141 -10.19 0.06 -21.42
CA LYS A 141 -9.24 -0.65 -20.57
C LYS A 141 -9.91 -1.08 -19.28
N SER A 142 -9.82 -2.37 -18.94
CA SER A 142 -10.23 -2.83 -17.62
C SER A 142 -9.13 -2.51 -16.61
N HIS A 143 -9.48 -1.75 -15.58
CA HIS A 143 -8.61 -1.50 -14.43
C HIS A 143 -8.55 -2.76 -13.59
N VAL A 144 -7.37 -3.38 -13.53
CA VAL A 144 -7.17 -4.62 -12.76
C VAL A 144 -6.80 -4.27 -11.32
N GLY A 145 -5.92 -3.28 -11.13
CA GLY A 145 -5.73 -2.70 -9.82
C GLY A 145 -4.67 -1.62 -9.79
N THR A 146 -4.56 -0.98 -8.63
CA THR A 146 -3.86 0.28 -8.46
C THR A 146 -3.07 0.26 -7.16
N THR A 147 -1.86 0.79 -7.19
CA THR A 147 -1.03 0.95 -5.99
C THR A 147 -0.36 2.30 -6.00
N LEU A 148 -0.31 2.92 -4.81
CA LEU A 148 0.38 4.18 -4.59
C LEU A 148 1.77 3.91 -4.02
N VAL A 149 2.78 4.55 -4.60
CA VAL A 149 4.19 4.45 -4.17
C VAL A 149 4.68 5.84 -3.77
N TYR A 150 5.19 5.97 -2.56
CA TYR A 150 5.84 7.20 -2.11
C TYR A 150 7.30 7.22 -2.55
N LEU A 151 7.72 8.30 -3.22
CA LEU A 151 9.06 8.49 -3.77
C LEU A 151 9.93 9.43 -2.90
N GLY A 152 9.39 9.95 -1.79
CA GLY A 152 10.03 10.98 -0.98
C GLY A 152 9.70 12.40 -1.44
N GLU A 153 9.91 13.38 -0.54
CA GLU A 153 9.76 14.82 -0.84
C GLU A 153 8.39 15.18 -1.45
N ASN A 154 7.31 14.65 -0.89
CA ASN A 154 5.93 14.84 -1.39
C ASN A 154 5.69 14.29 -2.81
N ARG A 155 6.62 13.50 -3.37
CA ARG A 155 6.48 12.88 -4.68
C ARG A 155 5.93 11.47 -4.57
N PHE A 156 5.09 11.13 -5.53
CA PHE A 156 4.40 9.85 -5.58
C PHE A 156 4.39 9.30 -7.00
N CYS A 157 4.23 7.98 -7.08
CA CYS A 157 3.91 7.27 -8.31
C CYS A 157 2.64 6.46 -8.10
N LEU A 158 1.64 6.72 -8.93
CA LEU A 158 0.48 5.85 -9.08
C LEU A 158 0.82 4.78 -10.12
N VAL A 159 0.77 3.51 -9.71
CA VAL A 159 0.99 2.36 -10.58
C VAL A 159 -0.35 1.68 -10.82
N GLU A 160 -0.83 1.76 -12.05
CA GLU A 160 -2.07 1.11 -12.49
C GLU A 160 -1.74 -0.06 -13.39
N CYS A 161 -2.32 -1.21 -13.11
CA CYS A 161 -2.34 -2.35 -14.02
C CYS A 161 -3.64 -2.30 -14.83
N VAL A 162 -3.51 -2.15 -16.14
CA VAL A 162 -4.63 -2.10 -17.09
C VAL A 162 -4.52 -3.23 -18.09
N ARG A 163 -5.63 -3.91 -18.40
CA ARG A 163 -5.68 -4.91 -19.47
C ARG A 163 -6.38 -4.36 -20.70
N ASN A 164 -5.80 -4.64 -21.86
CA ASN A 164 -6.47 -4.43 -23.13
C ASN A 164 -7.35 -5.65 -23.42
N GLY A 165 -8.67 -5.47 -23.45
CA GLY A 165 -9.61 -6.55 -23.79
C GLY A 165 -11.02 -6.26 -23.29
N ASP A 166 -12.01 -6.85 -23.96
CA ASP A 166 -13.41 -6.78 -23.53
C ASP A 166 -13.53 -7.36 -22.11
N VAL A 167 -14.11 -6.60 -21.17
CA VAL A 167 -14.17 -6.93 -19.74
C VAL A 167 -14.76 -8.32 -19.52
N LYS A 168 -15.75 -8.69 -20.35
CA LYS A 168 -16.40 -10.01 -20.30
C LYS A 168 -15.48 -11.14 -20.77
N ALA A 169 -14.66 -10.89 -21.78
CA ALA A 169 -13.66 -11.85 -22.21
C ALA A 169 -12.60 -12.05 -21.12
N VAL A 170 -12.08 -10.96 -20.52
CA VAL A 170 -11.11 -11.02 -19.42
C VAL A 170 -11.64 -11.82 -18.24
N GLN A 171 -12.89 -11.57 -17.84
CA GLN A 171 -13.53 -12.27 -16.72
C GLN A 171 -13.70 -13.76 -17.02
N LYS A 172 -14.19 -14.12 -18.21
CA LYS A 172 -14.34 -15.50 -18.65
C LYS A 172 -13.00 -16.25 -18.68
N TRP A 173 -11.95 -15.62 -19.20
CA TRP A 173 -10.59 -16.18 -19.20
C TRP A 173 -10.05 -16.41 -17.78
N LEU A 174 -10.33 -15.51 -16.82
CA LEU A 174 -9.93 -15.70 -15.42
C LEU A 174 -10.64 -16.87 -14.75
N GLU A 175 -11.93 -17.05 -15.04
CA GLU A 175 -12.72 -18.19 -14.55
C GLU A 175 -12.26 -19.53 -15.15
N GLU A 176 -11.77 -19.53 -16.40
CA GLU A 176 -11.19 -20.71 -17.06
C GLU A 176 -9.77 -21.05 -16.55
N LEU A 177 -9.00 -20.07 -16.09
CA LEU A 177 -7.65 -20.26 -15.53
C LEU A 177 -7.63 -20.84 -14.11
N ASP A 178 -8.70 -20.70 -13.32
CA ASP A 178 -8.81 -21.28 -11.97
C ASP A 178 -8.90 -22.84 -12.00
N GLY A 179 -8.94 -23.44 -13.19
CA GLY A 179 -9.08 -24.89 -13.39
C GLY A 179 -7.98 -25.60 -14.19
N GLN A 180 -6.96 -24.91 -14.73
CA GLN A 180 -6.02 -25.55 -15.66
C GLN A 180 -4.58 -24.96 -15.57
N GLU A 181 -3.64 -25.73 -15.01
CA GLU A 181 -2.26 -25.29 -14.74
C GLU A 181 -1.26 -25.45 -15.92
N ASP A 182 -1.57 -26.20 -16.98
CA ASP A 182 -0.48 -26.77 -17.79
C ASP A 182 -0.19 -26.18 -19.19
N HIS A 183 -1.02 -25.32 -19.79
CA HIS A 183 -0.68 -24.75 -21.11
C HIS A 183 -1.19 -23.33 -21.27
N ILE A 184 -0.32 -22.37 -20.98
CA ILE A 184 -0.54 -20.95 -21.28
C ILE A 184 0.05 -20.68 -22.67
N GLU A 185 -0.71 -20.95 -23.73
CA GLU A 185 -0.47 -20.32 -25.03
C GLU A 185 -0.90 -18.85 -24.94
N GLU A 186 -0.10 -17.97 -25.55
CA GLU A 186 -0.17 -16.50 -25.53
C GLU A 186 -1.56 -15.92 -25.16
N SER A 187 -1.66 -15.26 -23.99
CA SER A 187 -2.93 -14.61 -23.65
C SER A 187 -3.20 -13.45 -24.61
N PRO A 188 -4.44 -13.34 -25.13
CA PRO A 188 -4.85 -12.21 -25.95
C PRO A 188 -4.88 -10.88 -25.16
N LEU A 189 -4.63 -10.90 -23.86
CA LEU A 189 -4.70 -9.77 -22.94
C LEU A 189 -3.31 -9.25 -22.63
N SER A 190 -2.78 -8.36 -23.48
CA SER A 190 -1.57 -7.62 -23.12
C SER A 190 -1.88 -6.72 -21.91
N ALA A 191 -1.40 -7.07 -20.72
CA ALA A 191 -1.47 -6.16 -19.58
C ALA A 191 -0.41 -5.07 -19.74
N ARG A 192 -0.76 -3.86 -19.31
CA ARG A 192 0.11 -2.70 -19.34
C ARG A 192 0.14 -2.09 -17.94
N CYS A 193 1.32 -1.69 -17.51
CA CYS A 193 1.50 -0.87 -16.32
C CYS A 193 1.57 0.59 -16.76
N ARG A 194 0.64 1.40 -16.26
CA ARG A 194 0.69 2.86 -16.37
C ARG A 194 1.25 3.41 -15.07
N LEU A 195 2.39 4.10 -15.17
CA LEU A 195 2.99 4.82 -14.06
C LEU A 195 2.70 6.30 -14.25
N THR A 196 2.04 6.91 -13.27
CA THR A 196 1.79 8.35 -13.22
C THR A 196 2.55 8.93 -12.05
N THR A 197 3.61 9.68 -12.32
CA THR A 197 4.34 10.42 -11.28
C THR A 197 3.73 11.79 -11.07
N PHE A 198 3.65 12.20 -9.81
CA PHE A 198 3.11 13.50 -9.43
C PHE A 198 3.76 13.97 -8.12
N SER A 199 3.64 15.26 -7.86
CA SER A 199 4.07 15.86 -6.60
C SER A 199 2.88 16.52 -5.91
N LEU A 200 2.82 16.41 -4.59
CA LEU A 200 1.81 17.09 -3.79
C LEU A 200 2.30 18.49 -3.39
N SER A 201 1.43 19.47 -3.54
CA SER A 201 1.64 20.84 -3.07
C SER A 201 0.40 21.37 -2.35
N SER A 202 0.61 22.23 -1.35
CA SER A 202 -0.47 22.93 -0.66
C SER A 202 -1.02 24.07 -1.52
N GLU A 203 -2.33 24.12 -1.67
CA GLU A 203 -3.05 25.27 -2.22
C GLU A 203 -3.24 26.36 -1.15
N MET A 204 -3.40 27.61 -1.58
CA MET A 204 -3.66 28.75 -0.67
C MET A 204 -4.94 28.60 0.18
N ASN A 205 -5.86 27.74 -0.21
CA ASN A 205 -7.10 27.43 0.51
C ASN A 205 -6.94 26.30 1.54
N GLY A 206 -5.73 25.76 1.74
CA GLY A 206 -5.45 24.63 2.63
C GLY A 206 -5.67 23.25 1.99
N GLY A 207 -6.15 23.18 0.75
CA GLY A 207 -6.27 21.95 -0.02
C GLY A 207 -4.92 21.41 -0.51
N LEU A 208 -4.91 20.17 -0.98
CA LEU A 208 -3.75 19.53 -1.61
C LEU A 208 -4.04 19.26 -3.08
N MET A 209 -3.08 19.58 -3.93
CA MET A 209 -3.11 19.30 -5.38
C MET A 209 -1.99 18.34 -5.74
N ALA A 210 -2.30 17.40 -6.63
CA ALA A 210 -1.34 16.50 -7.27
C ALA A 210 -0.95 17.04 -8.65
N ALA A 211 0.15 17.78 -8.69
CA ALA A 211 0.74 18.24 -9.94
C ALA A 211 1.37 17.05 -10.67
N LYS A 212 0.73 16.60 -11.74
CA LYS A 212 1.20 15.50 -12.59
C LYS A 212 2.46 15.90 -13.35
N THR A 213 3.51 15.11 -13.21
CA THR A 213 4.84 15.41 -13.80
C THR A 213 5.19 14.52 -14.97
N ALA A 214 4.85 13.23 -14.93
CA ALA A 214 5.10 12.32 -16.04
C ALA A 214 4.10 11.15 -16.07
N VAL A 215 3.91 10.59 -17.28
CA VAL A 215 3.19 9.33 -17.49
C VAL A 215 4.04 8.43 -18.35
N GLN A 216 4.25 7.20 -17.90
CA GLN A 216 4.87 6.16 -18.70
C GLN A 216 3.98 4.93 -18.75
N CYS A 217 4.00 4.22 -19.87
CA CYS A 217 3.22 3.01 -20.07
C CYS A 217 4.12 1.88 -20.54
N TYR A 218 4.21 0.81 -19.76
CA TYR A 218 5.04 -0.35 -20.04
C TYR A 218 4.16 -1.55 -20.36
N LYS A 219 4.61 -2.42 -21.27
CA LYS A 219 4.01 -3.74 -21.46
C LYS A 219 4.50 -4.64 -20.32
N VAL A 220 3.60 -5.38 -19.70
CA VAL A 220 3.94 -6.31 -18.62
C VAL A 220 4.14 -7.69 -19.25
N PRO A 221 5.24 -8.40 -18.93
CA PRO A 221 5.43 -9.79 -19.33
C PRO A 221 4.27 -10.66 -18.84
N MET A 222 3.92 -11.68 -19.61
CA MET A 222 2.75 -12.51 -19.34
C MET A 222 2.85 -13.20 -17.97
N GLU A 223 4.06 -13.62 -17.61
CA GLU A 223 4.41 -14.30 -16.36
C GLU A 223 4.10 -13.44 -15.12
N ALA A 224 4.15 -12.11 -15.26
CA ALA A 224 3.81 -11.16 -14.21
C ALA A 224 2.32 -10.76 -14.22
N CYS A 225 1.57 -11.06 -15.29
CA CYS A 225 0.16 -10.70 -15.45
C CYS A 225 -0.80 -11.65 -14.72
N CYS A 226 -0.37 -12.89 -14.45
CA CYS A 226 -1.24 -13.97 -13.99
C CYS A 226 -1.57 -13.93 -12.49
N PHE A 227 -0.78 -13.24 -11.65
CA PHE A 227 -0.80 -13.51 -10.20
C PHE A 227 -1.11 -12.33 -9.28
N ASN A 228 -1.28 -11.11 -9.78
CA ASN A 228 -1.57 -10.00 -8.88
C ASN A 228 -2.51 -8.95 -9.47
N VAL A 229 -3.66 -8.81 -8.80
CA VAL A 229 -4.64 -7.75 -9.04
C VAL A 229 -4.04 -6.40 -8.64
N ASN A 230 -3.12 -6.36 -7.66
CA ASN A 230 -2.46 -5.14 -7.20
C ASN A 230 -0.95 -5.17 -7.51
N PRO A 231 -0.40 -4.20 -8.28
CA PRO A 231 1.03 -4.15 -8.55
C PRO A 231 1.82 -3.82 -7.28
N VAL A 232 2.64 -4.75 -6.81
CA VAL A 232 3.55 -4.51 -5.68
C VAL A 232 4.87 -3.95 -6.22
N ALA A 233 5.11 -2.65 -6.02
CA ALA A 233 6.40 -2.05 -6.34
C ALA A 233 7.36 -2.24 -5.15
N PHE A 234 8.49 -2.89 -5.41
CA PHE A 234 9.65 -2.91 -4.51
C PHE A 234 10.79 -2.17 -5.21
N TRP A 235 11.48 -1.31 -4.45
CA TRP A 235 12.73 -0.72 -4.90
C TRP A 235 13.87 -1.68 -4.53
N LEU A 236 14.75 -1.97 -5.49
CA LEU A 236 16.06 -2.59 -5.26
C LEU A 236 17.09 -1.50 -4.97
#